data_AF-A0A7S2SB58-F1
#
_entry.id   AF-A0A7S2SB58-F1
#
_cell.length_a   1.000
_cell.length_b   1.000
_cell.length_c   1.000
_cell.angle_alpha   90.00
_cell.angle_beta   90.00
_cell.angle_gamma   90.00
#
_symmetry.space_group_name_H-M   'P 1'
#
loop_
_entity.id
_entity.type
_entity.pdbx_description
1 polymer ?
#
loop_
_entity_poly.entity_id
_entity_poly.type
_entity_poly.pdbx_seq_one_letter_code
_entity_poly.pdbx_strand_id
1 'polypeptide(L)'
;RAETFLQDLIDKIKPACQNDLQQLKELKMEEDKSETINPWDAAYYIRAYKAKKLGVDEAQLKKYFPLEHVQQQILTIYQELLDLQFIKVEDAQVWHPDV
;
A
#
# COMPACT_ATOMS: atom_id res chain seq x y z
N ARG A 1 -3.29 1.13 -30.09
CA ARG A 1 -4.32 1.45 -29.07
C ARG A 1 -3.76 1.31 -27.65
N ALA A 2 -3.19 0.16 -27.27
CA ALA A 2 -2.57 -0.02 -25.95
C ALA A 2 -1.32 0.87 -25.74
N GLU A 3 -0.39 0.88 -26.70
CA GLU A 3 0.84 1.70 -26.60
C GLU A 3 0.54 3.20 -26.50
N THR A 4 -0.39 3.70 -27.32
CA THR A 4 -0.85 5.10 -27.27
C THR A 4 -1.46 5.44 -25.91
N PHE A 5 -2.23 4.53 -25.31
CA PHE A 5 -2.80 4.70 -23.98
C PHE A 5 -1.71 4.73 -22.90
N LEU A 6 -0.72 3.83 -22.97
CA LEU A 6 0.40 3.82 -22.03
C LEU A 6 1.23 5.10 -22.13
N GLN A 7 1.47 5.61 -23.34
CA GLN A 7 2.24 6.85 -23.52
C GLN A 7 1.50 8.05 -22.92
N ASP A 8 0.20 8.19 -23.21
CA ASP A 8 -0.62 9.26 -22.63
C ASP A 8 -0.68 9.19 -21.09
N LEU A 9 -0.77 7.97 -20.54
CA LEU A 9 -0.70 7.76 -19.09
C LEU A 9 0.65 8.18 -18.52
N ILE A 10 1.76 7.77 -19.16
CA ILE A 10 3.13 8.14 -18.75
C ILE A 10 3.28 9.66 -18.73
N ASP A 11 2.85 10.34 -19.79
CA ASP A 11 3.02 11.79 -19.90
C ASP A 11 2.25 12.54 -18.78
N LYS A 12 1.10 12.00 -18.37
CA LYS A 12 0.29 12.56 -17.26
C LYS A 12 0.88 12.29 -15.88
N ILE A 13 1.46 11.11 -15.63
CA ILE A 13 1.99 10.73 -14.30
C ILE A 13 3.43 11.18 -14.07
N LYS A 14 4.20 11.38 -15.15
CA LYS A 14 5.62 11.77 -15.10
C LYS A 14 5.91 13.00 -14.21
N PRO A 15 5.16 14.12 -14.28
CA PRO A 15 5.44 15.27 -13.42
C PRO A 15 5.27 14.95 -11.92
N ALA A 16 4.22 14.20 -11.55
CA ALA A 16 4.02 13.76 -10.18
C ALA A 16 5.17 12.83 -9.72
N CYS A 17 5.56 11.87 -10.55
CA CYS A 17 6.66 10.96 -10.25
C CYS A 17 8.00 11.69 -10.09
N GLN A 18 8.27 12.73 -10.89
CA GLN A 18 9.47 13.56 -10.75
C GLN A 18 9.47 14.34 -9.43
N ASN A 19 8.32 14.91 -9.03
CA ASN A 19 8.17 15.58 -7.75
C ASN A 19 8.38 14.60 -6.58
N ASP A 20 7.75 13.42 -6.63
CA ASP A 20 7.90 12.40 -5.60
C ASP A 20 9.36 11.94 -5.48
N LEU A 21 10.02 11.68 -6.61
CA LEU A 21 11.43 11.31 -6.61
C LEU A 21 12.32 12.41 -6.00
N GLN A 22 12.04 13.68 -6.30
CA GLN A 22 12.77 14.80 -5.74
C GLN A 22 12.63 14.85 -4.20
N GLN A 23 11.43 14.66 -3.67
CA GLN A 23 11.18 14.59 -2.23
C GLN A 23 11.98 13.45 -1.57
N LEU A 24 12.06 12.28 -2.22
CA LEU A 24 12.85 11.16 -1.71
C LEU A 24 14.36 11.46 -1.74
N LYS A 25 14.85 12.13 -2.79
CA LYS A 25 16.26 12.54 -2.89
C LYS A 25 16.65 13.54 -1.81
N GLU A 26 15.78 14.51 -1.52
CA GLU A 26 16.01 15.49 -0.45
C GLU A 26 16.13 14.80 0.91
N LEU A 27 15.24 13.84 1.21
CA LEU A 27 15.33 13.03 2.42
C LEU A 27 16.61 12.19 2.49
N LYS A 28 17.03 11.59 1.37
CA LYS A 28 18.29 10.83 1.32
C LYS A 28 19.51 11.74 1.48
N MET A 29 19.48 12.95 0.92
CA MET A 29 20.55 13.93 1.10
C MET A 29 20.69 14.33 2.57
N GLU A 30 19.58 14.54 3.27
CA GLU A 30 19.58 14.86 4.70
C GLU A 30 20.17 13.73 5.56
N GLU A 31 19.91 12.46 5.23
CA GLU A 31 20.33 11.30 6.04
C GLU A 31 21.71 10.73 5.67
N ASP A 32 22.02 10.61 4.38
CA ASP A 32 23.16 9.85 3.84
C ASP A 32 24.04 10.71 2.89
N LYS A 33 23.75 12.01 2.77
CA LYS A 33 24.51 12.96 1.93
C LYS A 33 24.65 12.49 0.47
N SER A 34 23.65 11.78 -0.03
CA SER A 34 23.58 11.22 -1.38
C SER A 34 22.23 11.51 -2.02
N GLU A 35 22.22 11.84 -3.31
CA GLU A 35 21.00 12.10 -4.08
C GLU A 35 20.55 10.92 -4.94
N THR A 36 21.30 9.81 -4.93
CA THR A 36 20.98 8.65 -5.76
C THR A 36 20.05 7.70 -5.01
N ILE A 37 18.80 7.63 -5.45
CA ILE A 37 17.84 6.64 -4.96
C ILE A 37 18.02 5.35 -5.77
N ASN A 38 18.50 4.30 -5.11
CA ASN A 38 18.56 2.97 -5.70
C ASN A 38 17.21 2.24 -5.55
N PRO A 39 16.95 1.18 -6.33
CA PRO A 39 15.70 0.43 -6.23
C PRO A 39 15.40 -0.12 -4.82
N TRP A 40 16.43 -0.54 -4.07
CA TRP A 40 16.26 -1.03 -2.69
C TRP A 40 16.04 0.09 -1.66
N ASP A 41 16.40 1.33 -1.99
CA ASP A 41 16.20 2.50 -1.12
C ASP A 41 14.72 2.95 -1.11
N ALA A 42 14.00 2.70 -2.20
CA ALA A 42 12.68 3.27 -2.45
C ALA A 42 11.68 2.99 -1.33
N ALA A 43 11.52 1.73 -0.91
CA ALA A 43 10.55 1.37 0.12
C ALA A 43 10.83 2.06 1.47
N TYR A 44 12.12 2.20 1.83
CA TYR A 44 12.53 2.87 3.05
C TYR A 44 12.20 4.36 3.00
N TYR A 45 12.63 5.08 1.95
CA TYR A 45 12.42 6.52 1.87
C TYR A 45 10.95 6.89 1.65
N ILE A 46 10.16 6.05 0.96
CA ILE A 46 8.71 6.24 0.87
C ILE A 46 8.06 6.19 2.26
N ARG A 47 8.42 5.19 3.08
CA ARG A 47 7.92 5.08 4.45
C ARG A 47 8.38 6.26 5.31
N ALA A 48 9.66 6.64 5.20
CA ALA A 48 10.21 7.79 5.93
C ALA A 48 9.51 9.10 5.53
N TYR A 49 9.25 9.30 4.23
CA TYR A 49 8.51 10.44 3.71
C TYR A 49 7.09 10.50 4.28
N LYS A 50 6.33 9.39 4.21
CA LYS A 50 4.98 9.32 4.78
C LYS A 50 4.96 9.66 6.27
N ALA A 51 5.91 9.13 7.04
CA ALA A 51 6.00 9.41 8.47
C ALA A 51 6.36 10.87 8.75
N LYS A 52 7.41 11.41 8.09
CA LYS A 52 7.95 12.75 8.37
C LYS A 52 7.10 13.89 7.79
N LYS A 53 6.56 13.72 6.58
CA LYS A 53 5.90 14.79 5.83
C LYS A 53 4.37 14.69 5.85
N LEU A 54 3.82 13.47 5.94
CA LEU A 54 2.37 13.25 5.96
C LEU A 54 1.84 12.85 7.35
N GLY A 55 2.72 12.62 8.33
CA GLY A 55 2.33 12.20 9.68
C GLY A 55 1.75 10.78 9.74
N VAL A 56 1.99 9.97 8.70
CA VAL A 56 1.46 8.59 8.61
C VAL A 56 2.54 7.60 9.02
N ASP A 57 2.45 7.09 10.24
CA ASP A 57 3.27 5.98 10.71
C ASP A 57 2.54 4.65 10.45
N GLU A 58 3.01 3.91 9.43
CA GLU A 58 2.45 2.62 9.04
C GLU A 58 2.52 1.57 10.18
N ALA A 59 3.53 1.64 11.06
CA ALA A 59 3.67 0.70 12.18
C ALA A 59 2.64 0.97 13.29
N GLN A 60 2.32 2.24 13.55
CA GLN A 60 1.21 2.58 14.44
C GLN A 60 -0.13 2.25 13.81
N LEU A 61 -0.31 2.56 12.52
CA LEU A 61 -1.54 2.29 11.79
C LEU A 61 -1.89 0.80 11.82
N LYS A 62 -0.90 -0.08 11.63
CA LYS A 62 -1.08 -1.55 11.63
C LYS A 62 -1.76 -2.07 12.91
N LYS A 63 -1.58 -1.41 14.06
CA LYS A 63 -2.23 -1.81 15.33
C LYS A 63 -3.76 -1.72 15.29
N TYR A 64 -4.29 -0.88 14.40
CA TYR A 64 -5.74 -0.72 14.21
C TYR A 64 -6.35 -1.71 13.21
N PHE A 65 -5.52 -2.55 12.56
CA PHE A 65 -5.96 -3.53 11.56
C PHE A 65 -5.63 -4.98 11.99
N PRO A 66 -6.18 -5.49 13.12
CA PRO A 66 -6.01 -6.89 13.49
C PRO A 66 -6.73 -7.80 12.47
N LEU A 67 -6.07 -8.88 12.07
CA LEU A 67 -6.51 -9.74 10.96
C LEU A 67 -7.95 -10.24 11.11
N GLU A 68 -8.28 -10.78 12.29
CA GLU A 68 -9.61 -11.33 12.59
C GLU A 68 -10.70 -10.26 12.45
N HIS A 69 -10.46 -9.06 12.95
CA HIS A 69 -11.41 -7.96 12.85
C HIS A 69 -11.58 -7.51 11.40
N VAL A 70 -10.47 -7.30 10.67
CA VAL A 70 -10.52 -6.87 9.27
C VAL A 70 -11.25 -7.89 8.41
N GLN A 71 -10.98 -9.18 8.60
CA GLN A 71 -11.66 -10.26 7.89
C GLN A 71 -13.18 -10.21 8.14
N GLN A 72 -13.60 -10.10 9.40
CA GLN A 72 -15.01 -9.98 9.75
C GLN A 72 -15.66 -8.75 9.11
N GLN A 73 -15.01 -7.59 9.19
CA GLN A 73 -15.56 -6.35 8.63
C GLN A 73 -15.67 -6.39 7.10
N ILE A 74 -14.70 -7.00 6.41
CA ILE A 74 -14.78 -7.19 4.96
C ILE A 74 -16.03 -8.02 4.61
N LEU A 75 -16.26 -9.14 5.30
CA LEU A 75 -17.45 -9.96 5.07
C LEU A 75 -18.73 -9.16 5.35
N THR A 76 -18.80 -8.42 6.46
CA THR A 76 -19.96 -7.57 6.80
C THR A 76 -20.28 -6.57 5.70
N ILE A 77 -19.28 -5.83 5.18
CA ILE A 77 -19.48 -4.86 4.09
C ILE A 77 -20.10 -5.54 2.86
N TYR A 78 -19.61 -6.73 2.49
CA TYR A 78 -20.15 -7.47 1.35
C TYR A 78 -21.54 -8.05 1.61
N GLN A 79 -21.84 -8.49 2.83
CA GLN A 79 -23.19 -8.92 3.19
C GLN A 79 -24.20 -7.79 3.04
N GLU A 80 -23.86 -6.59 3.51
CA GLU A 80 -24.72 -5.41 3.41
C GLU A 80 -24.88 -4.92 1.97
N LEU A 81 -23.77 -4.87 1.22
CA LEU A 81 -23.76 -4.35 -0.14
C LEU A 81 -24.48 -5.27 -1.13
N LEU A 82 -24.34 -6.59 -0.96
CA LEU A 82 -24.80 -7.59 -1.91
C LEU A 82 -26.04 -8.37 -1.43
N ASP A 83 -26.52 -8.09 -0.22
CA ASP A 83 -27.62 -8.83 0.43
C ASP A 83 -27.34 -10.34 0.50
N LEU A 84 -26.14 -10.68 1.00
CA LEU A 84 -25.65 -12.05 1.18
C LEU A 84 -25.43 -12.39 2.65
N GLN A 85 -25.29 -13.68 2.96
CA GLN A 85 -24.85 -14.17 4.26
C GLN A 85 -23.68 -15.13 4.11
N PHE A 86 -22.60 -14.88 4.85
CA PHE A 86 -21.44 -15.75 4.93
C PHE A 86 -21.46 -16.49 6.27
N ILE A 87 -21.42 -17.82 6.21
CA ILE A 87 -21.45 -18.69 7.38
C ILE A 87 -20.21 -19.58 7.33
N LYS A 88 -19.44 -19.59 8.42
CA LYS A 88 -18.25 -20.45 8.55
C LYS A 88 -18.67 -21.92 8.64
N VAL A 89 -18.00 -22.77 7.89
CA VAL A 89 -18.14 -24.24 7.98
C VAL A 89 -17.04 -24.76 8.90
N GLU A 90 -17.39 -25.21 10.10
CA GLU A 90 -16.39 -25.60 11.11
C GLU A 90 -15.67 -26.92 10.76
N ASP A 91 -16.35 -27.88 10.14
CA ASP A 91 -15.80 -29.22 9.84
C ASP A 91 -15.51 -29.43 8.34
N ALA A 92 -15.03 -28.38 7.67
CA ALA A 92 -14.70 -28.46 6.26
C ALA A 92 -13.48 -29.39 6.03
N GLN A 93 -13.55 -30.22 4.98
CA GLN A 93 -12.35 -30.94 4.51
C GLN A 93 -11.42 -29.95 3.82
N VAL A 94 -10.35 -29.56 4.51
CA VAL A 94 -9.38 -28.56 4.03
C VAL A 94 -8.04 -29.19 3.69
N TRP A 95 -7.27 -28.49 2.85
CA TRP A 95 -5.96 -28.96 2.37
C TRP A 95 -4.80 -28.53 3.28
N HIS A 96 -5.03 -27.57 4.19
CA HIS A 96 -4.08 -27.09 5.19
C HIS A 96 -4.82 -26.67 6.47
N PRO A 97 -4.24 -26.82 7.68
CA PRO A 97 -4.91 -26.48 8.94
C PRO A 97 -5.31 -25.00 9.11
N ASP A 98 -4.62 -24.09 8.41
CA ASP A 98 -4.91 -22.64 8.47
C ASP A 98 -6.02 -22.19 7.50
N VAL A 99 -6.68 -23.14 6.81
CA VAL A 99 -7.74 -22.90 5.80
C VAL A 99 -9.10 -23.24 6.35
#